data_AF-A0A3L7XQN3-F1
#
_entry.id   AF-A0A3L7XQN3-F1
#
_cell.length_a   1.000
_cell.length_b   1.000
_cell.length_c   1.000
_cell.angle_alpha   90.00
_cell.angle_beta   90.00
_cell.angle_gamma   90.00
#
_symmetry.space_group_name_H-M   'P 1'
#
loop_
_entity.id
_entity.type
_entity.pdbx_description
1 polymer ?
#
loop_
_entity_poly.entity_id
_entity_poly.type
_entity_poly.pdbx_seq_one_letter_code
_entity_poly.pdbx_strand_id
1 'polypeptide(L)'
;ADGLRERIAVFRQQLAERHGGTADRVGLVTHGDFYHHLLAAILNIPAGDGSGGWFYLNNLGISRLDFRAQGLRVMYLNRVDYLPASLVT
;
A
#
# COMPACT_ATOMS: atom_id res chain seq x y z
N ALA A 1 -1.67 -10.08 -15.19
CA ALA A 1 -1.89 -10.38 -13.77
C ALA A 1 -0.63 -10.92 -13.08
N ASP A 2 0.08 -11.89 -13.67
CA ASP A 2 1.18 -12.58 -12.97
C ASP A 2 2.46 -11.75 -12.82
N GLY A 3 2.87 -11.01 -13.85
CA GLY A 3 4.04 -10.13 -13.75
C GLY A 3 3.91 -9.02 -12.70
N LEU A 4 2.69 -8.58 -12.36
CA LEU A 4 2.49 -7.61 -11.28
C LEU A 4 2.64 -8.25 -9.89
N ARG A 5 2.13 -9.47 -9.70
CA ARG A 5 2.31 -10.24 -8.47
C ARG A 5 3.78 -10.52 -8.19
N GLU A 6 4.54 -10.91 -9.23
CA GLU A 6 6.00 -11.10 -9.13
C GLU A 6 6.71 -9.80 -8.73
N ARG A 7 6.38 -8.68 -9.37
CA ARG A 7 6.96 -7.37 -9.00
C ARG A 7 6.66 -6.97 -7.57
N ILE A 8 5.48 -7.27 -7.06
CA ILE A 8 5.12 -7.00 -5.66
C ILE A 8 5.89 -7.90 -4.70
N ALA A 9 6.07 -9.18 -5.03
CA ALA A 9 6.87 -10.10 -4.23
C ALA A 9 8.33 -9.62 -4.13
N VAL A 10 8.94 -9.26 -5.26
CA VAL A 10 10.30 -8.71 -5.32
C VAL A 10 10.40 -7.39 -4.54
N PHE A 11 9.44 -6.48 -4.71
CA PHE A 11 9.42 -5.22 -3.97
C PHE A 11 9.34 -5.45 -2.45
N ARG A 12 8.47 -6.34 -1.99
CA ARG A 12 8.32 -6.67 -0.56
C ARG A 12 9.59 -7.28 0.01
N GLN A 13 10.24 -8.16 -0.74
CA GLN A 13 11.52 -8.75 -0.35
C GLN A 13 12.58 -7.66 -0.16
N GLN A 14 12.76 -6.78 -1.16
CA GLN A 14 13.75 -5.69 -1.08
C GLN A 14 13.46 -4.71 0.07
N LEU A 15 12.18 -4.41 0.33
CA LEU A 15 11.78 -3.56 1.45
C LEU A 15 12.15 -4.20 2.79
N ALA A 16 11.89 -5.50 2.95
CA ALA A 16 12.23 -6.24 4.16
C ALA A 16 13.74 -6.40 4.35
N GLU A 17 14.49 -6.66 3.28
CA GLU A 17 15.96 -6.77 3.33
C GLU A 17 16.63 -5.47 3.76
N ARG A 18 16.10 -4.31 3.34
CA ARG A 18 16.69 -3.00 3.65
C ARG A 18 16.23 -2.39 4.97
N HIS A 19 14.97 -2.60 5.33
CA HIS A 19 14.32 -1.88 6.45
C HIS A 19 13.63 -2.80 7.47
N GLY A 20 13.64 -4.11 7.25
CA GLY A 20 13.03 -5.08 8.16
C GLY A 20 13.76 -5.09 9.51
N GLY A 21 13.00 -4.96 10.59
CA GLY A 21 13.57 -4.95 11.95
C GLY A 21 14.30 -3.65 12.33
N THR A 22 14.29 -2.63 11.48
CA THR A 22 14.85 -1.30 11.79
C THR A 22 13.76 -0.33 12.28
N ALA A 23 14.17 0.86 12.70
CA ALA A 23 13.27 1.96 13.06
C ALA A 23 12.99 2.91 11.88
N ASP A 24 13.30 2.50 10.66
CA ASP A 24 13.19 3.34 9.48
C ASP A 24 11.74 3.73 9.16
N ARG A 25 11.58 4.92 8.60
CA ARG A 25 10.31 5.39 8.02
C ARG A 25 10.47 5.48 6.52
N VAL A 26 9.81 4.58 5.80
CA VAL A 26 9.91 4.49 4.32
C VAL A 26 8.76 5.26 3.67
N GLY A 27 9.09 6.24 2.84
CA GLY A 27 8.14 6.88 1.93
C GLY A 27 8.09 6.16 0.58
N LEU A 28 6.90 5.79 0.13
CA LEU A 28 6.67 5.19 -1.18
C LEU A 28 5.72 6.07 -2.00
N VAL A 29 6.20 6.58 -3.13
CA VAL A 29 5.35 7.21 -4.16
C VAL A 29 5.04 6.16 -5.22
N THR A 30 3.76 5.96 -5.52
CA THR A 30 3.30 4.86 -6.38
C THR A 30 2.01 5.21 -7.12
N HIS A 31 1.46 4.25 -7.87
CA HIS A 31 0.23 4.37 -8.67
C HIS A 31 -0.88 3.46 -8.14
N GLY A 32 -2.13 3.72 -8.55
CA GLY A 32 -3.33 3.04 -8.04
C GLY A 32 -3.30 1.50 -8.12
N ASP A 33 -2.94 0.94 -9.28
CA ASP A 33 -2.88 -0.51 -9.45
C ASP A 33 -1.86 -1.16 -8.51
N PHE A 34 -0.64 -0.61 -8.47
CA PHE A 34 0.40 -1.14 -7.60
C PHE A 34 0.02 -0.99 -6.12
N TYR A 35 -0.57 0.15 -5.74
CA TYR A 35 -1.10 0.39 -4.40
C TYR A 35 -2.15 -0.65 -4.00
N HIS A 36 -3.13 -0.92 -4.87
CA HIS A 36 -4.17 -1.90 -4.63
C HIS A 36 -3.57 -3.29 -4.37
N HIS A 37 -2.74 -3.77 -5.30
CA HIS A 37 -2.20 -5.11 -5.22
C HIS A 37 -1.16 -5.26 -4.10
N LEU A 38 -0.38 -4.21 -3.79
CA LEU A 38 0.54 -4.19 -2.66
C LEU A 38 -0.22 -4.29 -1.33
N LEU A 39 -1.29 -3.50 -1.14
CA LEU A 39 -2.10 -3.57 0.07
C LEU A 39 -2.80 -4.92 0.21
N ALA A 40 -3.36 -5.46 -0.87
CA ALA A 40 -3.93 -6.79 -0.89
C ALA A 40 -2.90 -7.84 -0.44
N ALA A 41 -1.67 -7.78 -0.96
CA ALA A 41 -0.59 -8.69 -0.57
C ALA A 41 -0.11 -8.52 0.88
N ILE A 42 -0.10 -7.28 1.41
CA ILE A 42 0.27 -7.00 2.81
C ILE A 42 -0.82 -7.46 3.78
N LEU A 43 -2.09 -7.23 3.43
CA LEU A 43 -3.26 -7.54 4.27
C LEU A 43 -3.76 -8.98 4.08
N ASN A 44 -3.12 -9.75 3.20
CA ASN A 44 -3.53 -11.11 2.82
C ASN A 44 -4.99 -11.18 2.34
N ILE A 45 -5.39 -10.18 1.56
CA ILE A 45 -6.71 -10.10 0.93
C ILE A 45 -6.56 -10.55 -0.52
N PRO A 46 -7.46 -11.41 -1.05
CA PRO A 46 -7.46 -11.74 -2.46
C PRO A 46 -7.60 -10.48 -3.31
N ALA A 47 -6.59 -10.17 -4.12
CA ALA A 47 -6.71 -9.12 -5.13
C ALA A 47 -7.59 -9.64 -6.27
N GLY A 48 -8.89 -9.35 -6.20
CA GLY A 48 -9.82 -9.68 -7.27
C GLY A 48 -9.66 -8.71 -8.43
N ASP A 49 -9.60 -9.23 -9.65
CA ASP A 49 -9.56 -8.47 -10.91
C ASP A 49 -10.96 -8.20 -11.50
N GLY A 50 -12.03 -8.45 -10.75
CA GLY A 50 -13.39 -8.19 -11.26
C GLY A 50 -14.59 -8.39 -10.33
N SER A 51 -14.42 -8.77 -9.06
CA SER A 51 -15.54 -8.92 -8.11
C SER A 51 -15.18 -8.82 -6.62
N GLY A 52 -13.89 -8.66 -6.30
CA GLY A 52 -13.40 -8.38 -4.94
C GLY A 52 -13.21 -6.88 -4.74
N GLY A 53 -13.35 -6.39 -3.50
CA GLY A 53 -13.21 -4.96 -3.19
C GLY A 53 -11.88 -4.37 -3.66
N TRP A 54 -11.92 -3.12 -4.15
CA TRP A 54 -10.75 -2.39 -4.63
C TRP A 54 -10.30 -1.30 -3.65
N PHE A 55 -9.04 -1.37 -3.22
CA PHE A 55 -8.40 -0.24 -2.53
C PHE A 55 -8.21 0.96 -3.47
N TYR A 56 -9.17 1.88 -3.45
CA TYR A 56 -9.09 3.14 -4.19
C TYR A 56 -7.98 4.04 -3.64
N LEU A 57 -7.33 4.79 -4.53
CA LEU A 57 -6.30 5.78 -4.21
C LEU A 57 -6.64 7.08 -4.95
N ASN A 58 -6.96 8.12 -4.18
CA ASN A 58 -7.09 9.47 -4.73
C ASN A 58 -5.72 9.94 -5.22
N ASN A 59 -5.71 10.89 -6.16
CA ASN A 59 -4.49 11.63 -6.45
C ASN A 59 -3.94 12.29 -5.17
N LEU A 60 -2.65 12.12 -4.94
CA LEU A 60 -1.95 12.55 -3.72
C LEU A 60 -2.45 11.88 -2.43
N GLY A 61 -3.31 10.85 -2.46
CA GLY A 61 -3.74 10.17 -1.23
C GLY A 61 -2.56 9.59 -0.43
N ILE A 62 -2.56 9.79 0.90
CA ILE A 62 -1.52 9.25 1.78
C ILE A 62 -2.08 8.08 2.59
N SER A 63 -1.37 6.96 2.58
CA SER A 63 -1.64 5.81 3.44
C SER A 63 -0.48 5.56 4.39
N ARG A 64 -0.78 5.13 5.61
CA ARG A 64 0.22 4.81 6.62
C ARG A 64 -0.04 3.45 7.25
N LEU A 65 0.99 2.62 7.21
CA LEU A 65 1.03 1.31 7.83
C LEU A 65 2.21 1.29 8.80
N ASP A 66 1.97 0.80 10.02
CA ASP A 66 3.01 0.59 11.02
C ASP A 66 3.24 -0.92 11.16
N PHE A 67 4.45 -1.39 10.84
CA PHE A 67 4.88 -2.76 11.10
C PHE A 67 5.49 -2.83 12.50
N ARG A 68 4.90 -3.63 13.40
CA ARG A 68 5.35 -3.77 14.79
C ARG A 68 5.57 -5.24 15.12
N ALA A 69 6.24 -5.50 16.25
CA ALA A 69 6.44 -6.86 16.74
C ALA A 69 5.11 -7.61 16.96
N GLN A 70 4.03 -6.90 17.32
CA GLN A 70 2.69 -7.47 17.51
C GLN A 70 1.89 -7.64 16.21
N GLY A 71 2.47 -7.28 15.06
CA GLY A 71 1.84 -7.34 13.75
C GLY A 71 1.65 -5.98 13.09
N LEU A 72 0.83 -5.98 12.05
CA LEU A 72 0.54 -4.82 11.21
C LEU A 72 -0.55 -3.93 11.85
N ARG A 73 -0.34 -2.61 11.81
CA ARG A 73 -1.40 -1.63 12.07
C ARG A 73 -1.63 -0.76 10.83
N VAL A 74 -2.85 -0.75 10.34
CA VAL A 74 -3.29 0.23 9.34
C VAL A 74 -3.73 1.48 10.09
N MET A 75 -2.96 2.55 10.00
CA MET A 75 -3.24 3.79 10.72
C MET A 75 -4.32 4.61 10.00
N TYR A 76 -4.16 4.74 8.69
CA TYR A 76 -5.13 5.33 7.77
C TYR A 76 -4.79 4.93 6.34
N LEU A 77 -5.80 4.93 5.47
CA LEU A 77 -5.64 4.71 4.04
C LEU A 77 -6.23 5.90 3.28
N ASN A 78 -5.57 6.31 2.20
CA ASN A 78 -6.06 7.28 1.22
C ASN A 78 -6.52 8.62 1.86
N ARG A 79 -5.74 9.10 2.83
CA ARG A 79 -5.98 10.37 3.54
C ARG A 79 -5.74 11.55 2.61
N VAL A 80 -6.72 12.44 2.50
CA VAL A 80 -6.73 13.62 1.60
C VAL A 80 -7.25 14.90 2.27
N ASP A 81 -7.52 14.87 3.57
CA ASP A 81 -8.03 16.02 4.35
C ASP A 81 -7.10 17.23 4.40
N TYR A 82 -5.85 17.07 3.96
CA TYR A 82 -4.89 18.18 3.79
C TYR A 82 -5.01 18.88 2.44
N LEU A 83 -5.80 18.34 1.51
CA LEU A 83 -6.07 18.94 0.22
C LEU A 83 -7.36 19.78 0.28
N PRO A 84 -7.44 20.87 -0.49
CA PRO A 84 -8.73 21.50 -0.80
C PRO A 84 -9.69 20.46 -1.41
N ALA A 85 -10.97 20.50 -1.02
CA ALA A 85 -11.97 19.54 -1.48
C ALA A 85 -12.08 19.47 -3.01
N SER A 86 -11.83 20.58 -3.71
CA SER A 86 -11.85 20.65 -5.18
C SER A 86 -10.72 19.89 -5.88
N LEU A 87 -9.71 19.43 -5.14
CA LEU A 87 -8.59 18.65 -5.68
C LEU A 87 -8.71 17.15 -5.36
N VAL A 88 -9.74 16.74 -4.62
CA VAL A 88 -10.04 15.33 -4.35
C VAL A 88 -10.81 14.76 -5.55
N THR A 89 -10.41 13.58 -6.05
CA THR A 89 -10.90 12.98 -7.30
C THR A 89 -11.43 11.58 -7.08
#